data_AF-A0A2S7XS79-F1
#
_entry.id   AF-A0A2S7XS79-F1
#
_cell.length_a   1.000
_cell.length_b   1.000
_cell.length_c   1.000
_cell.angle_alpha   90.00
_cell.angle_beta   90.00
_cell.angle_gamma   90.00
#
_symmetry.space_group_name_H-M   'P 1'
#
loop_
_entity.id
_entity.type
_entity.pdbx_description
1 polymer ?
#
loop_
_entity_poly.entity_id
_entity_poly.type
_entity_poly.pdbx_seq_one_letter_code
_entity_poly.pdbx_strand_id
1 'polypeptide(L)'
;MTPARPPEPLTASPRAHDLVAQFLVPTDSPFKEYLRATDYCTAVMLYTESATDRKYFAHWRAAFTALMVSNATERMRLLKRLRSDFKQDRSPLTSLESAPRGR
;
A
#
# COMPACT_ATOMS: atom_id res chain seq x y z
N MET A 1 9.77 26.70 -7.94
CA MET A 1 9.78 25.27 -7.60
C MET A 1 9.47 25.14 -6.12
N THR A 2 8.25 24.80 -5.76
CA THR A 2 7.87 24.63 -4.35
C THR A 2 8.55 23.36 -3.83
N PRO A 3 9.29 23.40 -2.70
CA PRO A 3 9.88 22.18 -2.16
C PRO A 3 8.76 21.20 -1.83
N ALA A 4 8.87 19.97 -2.35
CA ALA A 4 7.94 18.90 -2.02
C ALA A 4 7.95 18.72 -0.50
N ARG A 5 6.80 18.93 0.14
CA ARG A 5 6.63 18.71 1.57
C ARG A 5 7.11 17.28 1.89
N PRO A 6 7.97 17.09 2.92
CA PRO A 6 8.42 15.75 3.29
C PRO A 6 7.18 14.87 3.54
N PRO A 7 7.19 13.61 3.07
CA PRO A 7 6.05 12.73 3.25
C PRO A 7 5.81 12.57 4.75
N GLU A 8 4.60 12.95 5.18
CA GLU A 8 4.18 12.79 6.56
C GLU A 8 4.20 11.29 6.90
N PRO A 9 4.81 10.89 8.04
CA PRO A 9 4.87 9.50 8.44
C PRO A 9 3.45 8.94 8.55
N LEU A 10 3.23 7.75 7.99
CA LEU A 10 1.93 7.11 7.99
C LEU A 10 1.79 6.29 9.28
N THR A 11 1.40 6.95 10.37
CA THR A 11 1.21 6.30 11.67
C THR A 11 0.07 5.28 11.60
N ALA A 12 0.21 4.17 12.34
CA ALA A 12 -0.80 3.14 12.51
C ALA A 12 -0.56 2.36 13.80
N SER A 13 -1.56 1.60 14.25
CA SER A 13 -1.36 0.64 15.33
C SER A 13 -0.39 -0.49 14.91
N PRO A 14 0.36 -1.10 15.85
CA PRO A 14 1.23 -2.24 15.54
C PRO A 14 0.48 -3.37 14.84
N ARG A 15 -0.77 -3.62 15.25
CA ARG A 15 -1.66 -4.61 14.63
C ARG A 15 -1.95 -4.27 13.16
N ALA A 16 -2.25 -3.01 12.85
CA ALA A 16 -2.50 -2.59 11.47
C ALA A 16 -1.24 -2.76 10.60
N HIS A 17 -0.07 -2.45 11.16
CA HIS A 17 1.22 -2.65 10.51
C HIS A 17 1.48 -4.13 10.20
N ASP A 18 1.31 -5.02 11.17
CA ASP A 18 1.52 -6.47 11.01
C ASP A 18 0.59 -7.10 9.98
N LEU A 19 -0.66 -6.61 9.90
CA LEU A 19 -1.63 -7.09 8.92
C LEU A 19 -1.23 -6.77 7.49
N VAL A 20 -0.69 -5.58 7.24
CA VAL A 20 -0.17 -5.20 5.91
C VAL A 20 1.07 -6.00 5.55
N ALA A 21 1.96 -6.28 6.51
CA ALA A 21 3.21 -7.00 6.28
C ALA A 21 2.99 -8.34 5.54
N GLN A 22 1.90 -9.04 5.87
CA GLN A 22 1.55 -10.35 5.30
C GLN A 22 1.29 -10.30 3.80
N PHE A 23 0.84 -9.16 3.27
CA PHE A 23 0.50 -9.00 1.85
C PHE A 23 1.66 -8.40 1.02
N LEU A 24 2.79 -8.09 1.65
CA LEU A 24 3.97 -7.54 0.98
C LEU A 24 5.01 -8.61 0.63
N VAL A 25 4.60 -9.86 0.51
CA VAL A 25 5.46 -10.98 0.07
C VAL A 25 5.29 -11.24 -1.43
N PRO A 26 6.33 -11.72 -2.13
CA PRO A 26 6.17 -12.24 -3.49
C PRO A 26 5.12 -13.36 -3.52
N THR A 27 4.36 -13.45 -4.60
CA THR A 27 3.29 -14.44 -4.76
C THR A 27 3.19 -14.90 -6.20
N ASP A 28 2.93 -16.19 -6.38
CA ASP A 28 2.69 -16.83 -7.67
C ASP A 28 1.27 -16.59 -8.19
N SER A 29 0.36 -16.12 -7.33
CA SER A 29 -1.04 -15.78 -7.66
C SER A 29 -1.39 -14.32 -7.33
N PRO A 30 -0.70 -13.34 -7.95
CA PRO A 30 -0.74 -11.94 -7.56
C PRO A 30 -2.13 -11.31 -7.61
N PHE A 31 -2.93 -11.58 -8.64
CA PHE A 31 -4.28 -11.02 -8.73
C PHE A 31 -5.14 -11.42 -7.53
N LYS A 32 -5.17 -12.71 -7.19
CA LYS A 32 -5.98 -13.25 -6.09
C LYS A 32 -5.52 -12.73 -4.73
N GLU A 33 -4.22 -12.72 -4.49
CA GLU A 33 -3.67 -12.28 -3.20
C GLU A 33 -3.84 -10.77 -2.99
N TYR A 34 -3.63 -9.94 -4.02
CA TYR A 34 -3.85 -8.51 -3.89
C TYR A 34 -5.33 -8.13 -3.84
N LEU A 35 -6.23 -8.88 -4.51
CA LEU A 35 -7.67 -8.72 -4.33
C LEU A 35 -8.05 -8.99 -2.87
N ARG A 36 -7.58 -10.11 -2.30
CA ARG A 36 -7.79 -10.42 -0.88
C ARG A 36 -7.24 -9.31 0.03
N ALA A 37 -6.06 -8.79 -0.27
CA ALA A 37 -5.47 -7.68 0.49
C ALA A 37 -6.36 -6.42 0.42
N THR A 38 -6.92 -6.09 -0.76
CA THR A 38 -7.83 -4.95 -0.91
C THR A 38 -9.15 -5.13 -0.16
N ASP A 39 -9.73 -6.34 -0.19
CA ASP A 39 -10.96 -6.66 0.55
C ASP A 39 -10.72 -6.60 2.06
N TYR A 40 -9.58 -7.12 2.51
CA TYR A 40 -9.19 -7.07 3.92
C TYR A 40 -9.03 -5.62 4.40
N CYS A 41 -8.32 -4.79 3.64
CA CYS A 41 -8.19 -3.37 3.95
C CYS A 41 -9.58 -2.70 4.03
N THR A 42 -10.47 -3.02 3.09
CA THR A 42 -11.84 -2.50 3.07
C THR A 42 -12.62 -2.91 4.32
N ALA A 43 -12.54 -4.20 4.71
CA ALA A 43 -13.20 -4.70 5.91
C ALA A 43 -12.69 -3.97 7.16
N VAL A 44 -11.36 -3.87 7.35
CA VAL A 44 -10.81 -3.17 8.53
C VAL A 44 -11.23 -1.70 8.54
N MET A 45 -11.22 -1.01 7.40
CA MET A 45 -11.66 0.38 7.30
C MET A 45 -13.13 0.58 7.70
N LEU A 46 -14.00 -0.39 7.41
CA LEU A 46 -15.42 -0.34 7.77
C LEU A 46 -15.65 -0.54 9.27
N TYR A 47 -14.84 -1.38 9.92
CA TYR A 47 -15.08 -1.80 11.30
C TYR A 47 -14.13 -1.17 12.34
N THR A 48 -13.06 -0.49 11.93
CA THR A 48 -12.14 0.15 12.87
C THR A 48 -12.66 1.51 13.36
N GLU A 49 -12.59 1.75 14.67
CA GLU A 49 -12.87 3.08 15.25
C GLU A 49 -11.66 4.03 15.14
N SER A 50 -10.46 3.50 14.89
CA SER A 50 -9.24 4.28 14.77
C SER A 50 -9.19 5.02 13.43
N ALA A 51 -9.29 6.35 13.46
CA ALA A 51 -9.13 7.19 12.28
C ALA A 51 -7.75 7.03 11.63
N THR A 52 -6.73 6.83 12.44
CA THR A 52 -5.34 6.61 12.02
C THR A 52 -5.19 5.31 11.24
N ASP A 53 -5.72 4.20 11.77
CA ASP A 53 -5.70 2.91 11.07
C ASP A 53 -6.53 2.96 9.80
N ARG A 54 -7.67 3.67 9.82
CA ARG A 54 -8.52 3.86 8.64
C ARG A 54 -7.77 4.56 7.50
N LYS A 55 -7.02 5.64 7.80
CA LYS A 55 -6.16 6.33 6.84
C LYS A 55 -5.04 5.42 6.35
N TYR A 56 -4.39 4.69 7.27
CA TYR A 56 -3.33 3.74 6.95
C TYR A 56 -3.79 2.67 5.95
N PHE A 57 -4.91 2.00 6.25
CA PHE A 57 -5.48 0.99 5.36
C PHE A 57 -6.01 1.56 4.04
N ALA A 58 -6.48 2.81 4.00
CA ALA A 58 -6.87 3.45 2.75
C ALA A 58 -5.67 3.60 1.79
N HIS A 59 -4.51 4.01 2.32
CA HIS A 59 -3.29 4.13 1.52
C HIS A 59 -2.80 2.76 1.01
N TRP A 60 -2.80 1.75 1.88
CA TRP A 60 -2.38 0.40 1.52
C TRP A 60 -3.36 -0.30 0.56
N ARG A 61 -4.66 -0.07 0.70
CA ARG A 61 -5.68 -0.51 -0.27
C ARG A 61 -5.37 0.01 -1.67
N ALA A 62 -5.05 1.30 -1.81
CA ALA A 62 -4.68 1.88 -3.11
C ALA A 62 -3.42 1.20 -3.70
N ALA A 63 -2.43 0.91 -2.86
CA ALA A 63 -1.21 0.22 -3.26
C ALA A 63 -1.46 -1.22 -3.73
N PHE A 64 -2.30 -1.97 -3.03
CA PHE A 64 -2.68 -3.33 -3.43
C PHE A 64 -3.51 -3.35 -4.71
N THR A 65 -4.42 -2.39 -4.90
CA THR A 65 -5.13 -2.22 -6.18
C THR A 65 -4.15 -1.98 -7.33
N ALA A 66 -3.14 -1.12 -7.12
CA ALA A 66 -2.11 -0.88 -8.14
C ALA A 66 -1.30 -2.15 -8.45
N LEU A 67 -0.92 -2.93 -7.43
CA LEU A 67 -0.23 -4.22 -7.63
C LEU A 67 -1.09 -5.24 -8.38
N MET A 68 -2.40 -5.24 -8.16
CA MET A 68 -3.36 -6.13 -8.81
C MET A 68 -3.46 -5.86 -10.33
N VAL A 69 -3.44 -4.59 -10.75
CA VAL A 69 -3.60 -4.19 -12.16
C VAL A 69 -2.28 -4.02 -12.93
N SER A 70 -1.13 -4.04 -12.24
CA SER A 70 0.19 -3.90 -12.86
C SER A 70 0.61 -5.15 -13.64
N ASN A 71 1.35 -4.95 -14.75
CA ASN A 71 2.02 -6.07 -15.42
C ASN A 71 3.17 -6.65 -14.57
N ALA A 72 3.71 -7.81 -14.94
CA ALA A 72 4.69 -8.53 -14.11
C ALA A 72 5.94 -7.70 -13.75
N THR A 73 6.49 -6.97 -14.72
CA THR A 73 7.70 -6.15 -14.53
C THR A 73 7.43 -4.95 -13.64
N GLU A 74 6.34 -4.22 -13.90
CA GLU A 74 5.92 -3.08 -13.08
C GLU A 74 5.58 -3.49 -11.66
N ARG A 75 4.85 -4.59 -11.51
CA ARG A 75 4.45 -5.15 -10.22
C ARG A 75 5.67 -5.47 -9.36
N MET A 76 6.70 -6.11 -9.92
CA MET A 76 7.92 -6.42 -9.19
C MET A 76 8.66 -5.14 -8.73
N ARG A 77 8.76 -4.13 -9.60
CA ARG A 77 9.35 -2.83 -9.26
C ARG A 77 8.54 -2.11 -8.18
N LEU A 78 7.21 -2.10 -8.32
CA LEU A 78 6.29 -1.48 -7.38
C LEU A 78 6.35 -2.16 -6.02
N LEU A 79 6.30 -3.49 -5.96
CA LEU A 79 6.40 -4.26 -4.71
C LEU A 79 7.72 -3.96 -3.98
N LYS A 80 8.84 -3.84 -4.71
CA LYS A 80 10.14 -3.47 -4.13
C LYS A 80 10.08 -2.08 -3.47
N ARG A 81 9.47 -1.10 -4.12
CA ARG A 81 9.31 0.26 -3.56
C ARG A 81 8.38 0.28 -2.36
N LEU A 82 7.23 -0.39 -2.47
CA LEU A 82 6.25 -0.50 -1.38
C LEU A 82 6.85 -1.16 -0.13
N ARG A 83 7.67 -2.19 -0.29
CA ARG A 83 8.44 -2.78 0.81
C ARG A 83 9.40 -1.79 1.47
N SER A 84 10.02 -0.91 0.68
CA SER A 84 10.89 0.15 1.22
C SER A 84 10.09 1.20 1.98
N ASP A 85 8.91 1.57 1.49
CA ASP A 85 8.03 2.53 2.16
C ASP A 85 7.50 1.96 3.48
N PHE A 86 7.06 0.70 3.46
CA PHE A 86 6.63 -0.02 4.65
C PHE A 86 7.69 -0.02 5.74
N LYS A 87 8.95 -0.38 5.40
CA LYS A 87 10.07 -0.40 6.35
C LYS A 87 10.43 0.97 6.95
N GLN A 88 10.00 2.05 6.31
CA GLN A 88 10.31 3.42 6.72
C GLN A 88 9.06 4.14 7.25
N ASP A 89 7.95 3.42 7.49
CA ASP A 89 6.66 3.98 7.90
C ASP A 89 6.17 5.10 6.98
N ARG A 90 6.49 5.00 5.68
CA ARG A 90 6.09 5.98 4.67
C ARG A 90 4.79 5.59 4.00
N SER A 91 4.04 6.60 3.60
CA SER A 91 2.86 6.42 2.78
C SER A 91 3.21 5.76 1.43
N PRO A 92 2.55 4.64 1.06
CA PRO A 92 2.78 3.98 -0.22
C PRO A 92 2.30 4.81 -1.42
N LEU A 93 1.51 5.87 -1.20
CA LEU A 93 1.02 6.74 -2.27
C LEU A 93 2.16 7.46 -2.99
N THR A 94 3.26 7.76 -2.30
CA THR A 94 4.45 8.38 -2.91
C THR A 94 5.07 7.50 -4.00
N SER A 95 5.05 6.18 -3.79
CA SER A 95 5.47 5.18 -4.78
C SER A 95 4.51 5.04 -5.95
N LEU A 96 3.23 5.41 -5.78
CA LEU A 96 2.21 5.39 -6.83
C LEU A 96 2.25 6.65 -7.69
N GLU A 97 2.51 7.82 -7.10
CA GLU A 97 2.64 9.09 -7.84
C GLU A 97 3.85 9.10 -8.79
N SER A 98 4.86 8.28 -8.48
CA SER A 98 6.06 8.10 -9.30
C SER A 98 5.89 7.06 -10.42
N ALA A 99 4.76 6.36 -10.49
CA ALA A 99 4.47 5.47 -11.61
C ALA A 99 3.99 6.31 -12.81
N PRO A 100 4.49 6.04 -14.04
CA PRO A 100 4.02 6.76 -15.21
C PRO A 100 2.50 6.57 -15.32
N ARG A 101 1.75 7.68 -15.25
CA ARG A 101 0.33 7.68 -15.61
C ARG A 101 0.28 7.24 -17.07
N GLY A 102 -0.19 6.01 -17.30
CA GLY A 102 -0.39 5.49 -18.64
C GLY A 102 -1.18 6.52 -19.45
N ARG A 103 -0.60 6.93 -20.58
CA ARG A 103 -1.30 7.65 -21.65
C ARG A 103 -2.21 6.68 -22.38
#